data_AF-A0A521D241-F1
#
_entry.id   AF-A0A521D241-F1
#
_cell.length_a   1.000
_cell.length_b   1.000
_cell.length_c   1.000
_cell.angle_alpha   90.00
_cell.angle_beta   90.00
_cell.angle_gamma   90.00
#
_symmetry.space_group_name_H-M   'P 1'
#
loop_
_entity.id
_entity.type
_entity.pdbx_description
1 polymer ?
#
loop_
_entity_poly.entity_id
_entity_poly.type
_entity_poly.pdbx_seq_one_letter_code
_entity_poly.pdbx_strand_id
1 'polypeptide(L)' 'MKLKFAAVSAFALVLAACSQQEEPTPVYITPDYDKYGTPSCPAGTDLATTEAGQTVCNPTAQ' A
#
# COMPACT_ATOMS: atom_id res chain seq x y z
N MET A 1 -38.14 -13.11 16.34
CA MET A 1 -36.76 -13.00 16.87
C MET A 1 -35.70 -13.65 15.97
N LYS A 2 -35.99 -14.75 15.24
CA LYS A 2 -35.02 -15.43 14.34
C LYS A 2 -34.50 -14.58 13.16
N LEU A 3 -35.33 -13.68 12.61
CA LEU A 3 -34.94 -12.83 11.48
C LEU A 3 -33.85 -11.80 11.81
N LYS A 4 -33.76 -11.38 13.09
CA LYS A 4 -32.82 -10.34 13.52
C LYS A 4 -31.38 -10.85 13.60
N PHE A 5 -31.19 -12.15 13.86
CA PHE A 5 -29.85 -12.76 13.88
C PHE A 5 -29.25 -12.91 12.48
N ALA A 6 -30.08 -13.21 11.47
CA ALA A 6 -29.62 -13.32 10.08
C ALA A 6 -29.10 -12.00 9.51
N ALA A 7 -29.73 -10.88 9.91
CA ALA A 7 -29.26 -9.56 9.50
C ALA A 7 -27.89 -9.24 10.11
N VAL A 8 -27.69 -9.50 11.40
CA VAL A 8 -26.41 -9.23 12.09
C VAL A 8 -25.26 -10.06 11.51
N SER A 9 -25.50 -11.32 11.15
CA SER A 9 -24.48 -12.16 10.52
C SER A 9 -24.07 -11.67 9.12
N ALA A 10 -25.00 -11.11 8.34
CA ALA A 10 -24.69 -10.59 7.01
C ALA A 10 -23.79 -9.34 7.07
N PHE A 11 -24.05 -8.44 8.03
CA PHE A 11 -23.21 -7.25 8.23
C PHE A 11 -21.80 -7.60 8.73
N ALA A 12 -21.66 -8.61 9.59
CA ALA A 12 -20.36 -9.08 10.07
C ALA A 12 -19.47 -9.63 8.94
N LEU A 13 -20.06 -10.32 7.97
CA LEU A 13 -19.32 -10.87 6.82
C LEU A 13 -18.81 -9.78 5.86
N VAL A 14 -19.58 -8.70 5.67
CA VAL A 14 -19.16 -7.58 4.82
C VAL A 14 -18.03 -6.77 5.47
N LEU A 15 -18.08 -6.55 6.79
CA LEU A 15 -16.98 -5.88 7.52
C LEU A 15 -15.69 -6.70 7.50
N ALA A 16 -15.79 -8.02 7.66
CA ALA A 16 -14.64 -8.92 7.58
C ALA A 16 -14.02 -8.90 6.16
N ALA A 17 -14.85 -8.87 5.12
CA ALA A 17 -14.36 -8.80 3.74
C ALA A 17 -13.62 -7.48 3.43
N CYS A 18 -14.03 -6.35 4.01
CA CYS A 18 -13.28 -5.10 3.89
C CYS A 18 -11.95 -5.10 4.67
N SER A 19 -11.82 -5.91 5.74
CA SER A 19 -10.57 -6.03 6.50
C SER A 19 -9.51 -6.94 5.87
N GLN A 20 -9.92 -7.79 4.91
CA GLN A 20 -9.02 -8.70 4.20
C GLN A 20 -8.55 -8.12 2.85
N GLN A 21 -8.75 -6.81 2.65
CA GLN A 21 -8.23 -6.13 1.48
C GLN A 21 -6.71 -6.02 1.66
N GLU A 22 -5.99 -7.00 1.13
CA GLU A 22 -4.54 -7.00 1.05
C GLU A 22 -4.12 -5.71 0.35
N GLU A 23 -3.47 -4.81 1.08
CA GLU A 23 -2.90 -3.60 0.49
C GLU A 23 -1.98 -4.06 -0.65
N PRO A 24 -2.16 -3.54 -1.87
CA PRO A 24 -1.28 -3.87 -2.98
C PRO A 24 0.15 -3.62 -2.53
N THR A 25 0.99 -4.66 -2.59
CA THR A 25 2.41 -4.47 -2.27
C THR A 25 2.96 -3.38 -3.18
N PRO A 26 3.45 -2.26 -2.63
CA PRO A 26 3.92 -1.16 -3.46
C PRO A 26 5.07 -1.66 -4.32
N VAL A 27 4.96 -1.50 -5.65
CA VAL A 27 6.06 -1.80 -6.55
C VAL A 27 7.06 -0.67 -6.42
N TYR A 28 8.08 -0.91 -5.59
CA TYR A 28 9.20 0.01 -5.42
C TYR A 28 10.13 -0.06 -6.63
N ILE A 29 10.60 1.11 -7.08
CA ILE A 29 11.59 1.22 -8.16
C ILE A 29 12.93 1.59 -7.54
N THR A 30 14.02 1.08 -8.10
CA THR A 30 15.37 1.49 -7.72
C THR A 30 15.61 2.94 -8.18
N PRO A 31 16.05 3.85 -7.30
CA PRO A 31 16.39 5.22 -7.68
C PRO A 31 17.65 5.26 -8.55
N ASP A 32 17.71 6.25 -9.43
CA ASP A 32 18.90 6.57 -10.20
C ASP A 32 19.82 7.46 -9.35
N TYR A 33 21.11 7.14 -9.37
CA TYR A 33 22.13 7.88 -8.63
C TYR A 33 23.00 8.68 -9.59
N ASP A 34 23.18 9.96 -9.29
CA ASP A 34 24.19 10.76 -9.98
C ASP A 34 25.61 10.35 -9.57
N LYS A 35 26.62 10.94 -10.22
CA LYS A 35 28.04 10.68 -9.93
C LYS A 35 28.48 11.08 -8.51
N TYR A 36 27.67 11.85 -7.79
CA TYR A 36 27.90 12.27 -6.41
C TYR A 36 27.13 11.40 -5.40
N GLY A 37 26.32 10.46 -5.87
CA GLY A 37 25.49 9.58 -5.04
C GLY A 37 24.15 10.20 -4.62
N THR A 38 23.71 11.29 -5.26
CA THR A 38 22.39 11.87 -5.01
C THR A 38 21.32 10.99 -5.67
N PRO A 39 20.34 10.47 -4.92
CA PRO A 39 19.26 9.67 -5.49
C PRO A 39 18.24 10.57 -6.18
N SER A 40 17.65 10.06 -7.27
CA SER A 40 16.59 10.71 -8.03
C SER A 40 15.57 9.67 -8.50
N CYS A 41 14.32 10.12 -8.65
CA CYS A 41 13.21 9.26 -9.03
C CYS A 41 12.57 9.72 -10.34
N PRO A 42 12.06 8.78 -11.16
CA PRO A 42 11.29 9.14 -12.35
C PRO A 42 9.99 9.86 -11.98
N ALA A 43 9.46 10.63 -12.93
CA ALA A 43 8.23 11.39 -12.72
C ALA A 43 7.06 10.47 -12.28
N GLY A 44 6.30 10.90 -11.28
CA GLY A 44 5.22 10.12 -10.68
C GLY A 44 5.66 9.15 -9.57
N THR A 45 6.93 9.24 -9.14
CA THR A 45 7.44 8.53 -7.97
C THR A 45 8.27 9.45 -7.08
N ASP A 46 8.17 9.26 -5.78
CA ASP A 46 8.88 10.02 -4.75
C ASP A 46 9.94 9.15 -4.07
N LEU A 47 11.02 9.79 -3.61
CA LEU A 47 12.01 9.12 -2.77
C LEU A 47 11.40 8.74 -1.42
N ALA A 48 11.50 7.47 -1.07
CA ALA A 48 11.05 6.92 0.19
C ALA A 48 12.10 5.95 0.77
N THR A 49 11.91 5.58 2.03
CA THR A 49 12.73 4.58 2.72
C THR A 49 11.83 3.44 3.17
N THR A 50 12.14 2.21 2.78
CA THR A 50 11.40 1.03 3.23
C THR A 50 11.68 0.74 4.70
N GLU A 51 10.85 -0.10 5.33
CA GLU A 51 11.06 -0.55 6.72
C GLU A 51 12.39 -1.29 6.93
N ALA A 52 12.94 -1.87 5.86
CA ALA A 52 14.26 -2.49 5.83
C ALA A 52 15.42 -1.49 5.64
N GLY A 53 15.13 -0.19 5.56
CA GLY A 53 16.12 0.87 5.40
C GLY A 53 16.63 1.09 3.97
N GLN A 54 15.96 0.55 2.94
CA GLN A 54 16.37 0.77 1.55
C GLN A 54 15.77 2.07 1.00
N THR A 55 16.60 2.88 0.35
CA THR A 55 16.14 4.03 -0.45
C THR A 55 15.51 3.52 -1.74
N VAL A 56 14.24 3.87 -1.96
CA VAL A 56 13.42 3.43 -3.09
C VAL A 56 12.64 4.60 -3.67
N CYS A 57 12.18 4.46 -4.91
CA CYS A 57 11.16 5.32 -5.50
C CYS A 57 9.79 4.68 -5.28
N ASN A 58 8.95 5.36 -4.50
CA ASN A 58 7.58 4.97 -4.20
C ASN A 58 6.62 5.73 -5.12
N PRO A 59 5.67 5.08 -5.81
CA PRO A 59 4.65 5.79 -6.57
C PRO A 59 3.94 6.85 -5.72
N THR A 60 3.87 8.08 -6.23
CA THR A 60 2.97 9.08 -5.66
C THR A 60 1.56 8.54 -5.85
N ALA A 61 0.86 8.22 -4.76
CA ALA A 61 -0.50 7.70 -4.82
C ALA A 61 -1.33 8.55 -5.82
N GLN A 62 -1.87 7.89 -6.85
CA GLN A 62 -2.79 8.51 -7.82
C GLN A 62 -4.16 8.69 -7.20
#